data_AF-A0A1M2W6K4-F1
#
_entry.id   AF-A0A1M2W6K4-F1
#
_cell.length_a   1.000
_cell.length_b   1.000
_cell.length_c   1.000
_cell.angle_alpha   90.00
_cell.angle_beta   90.00
_cell.angle_gamma   90.00
#
_symmetry.space_group_name_H-M   'P 1'
#
loop_
_entity.id
_entity.type
_entity.pdbx_description
1 polymer ?
#
loop_
_entity_poly.entity_id
_entity_poly.type
_entity_poly.pdbx_seq_one_letter_code
_entity_poly.pdbx_strand_id
1 'polypeptide(L)'
;MSQAIGNTALAYARVWHHVDASERVLGKLAERIAIVLMGKHKPIYDPAADCGDYVVVTNARNIKVTGKKSQQLVYRHHTMFPGGLKEIQYKDMMRRKPDEIIRQAVSGMLPKNKLRERRLERLRIFADDDMGVFQQNILKRWEDGTLPARTN
;
A
#
# COMPACT_ATOMS: atom_id res chain seq x y z
N MET A 1 -13.99 17.76 -26.53
CA MET A 1 -13.16 16.53 -26.54
C MET A 1 -11.68 16.77 -26.91
N SER A 2 -11.21 18.01 -27.12
CA SER A 2 -9.81 18.30 -27.51
C SER A 2 -8.77 18.11 -26.40
N GLN A 3 -9.18 18.18 -25.12
CA GLN A 3 -8.26 18.10 -23.97
C GLN A 3 -7.53 16.76 -23.81
N ALA A 4 -8.02 15.70 -24.46
CA ALA A 4 -7.41 14.37 -24.41
C ALA A 4 -6.41 14.09 -25.54
N ILE A 5 -6.30 14.99 -26.54
CA ILE A 5 -5.47 14.80 -27.73
C ILE A 5 -4.10 15.46 -27.48
N GLY A 6 -3.05 14.65 -27.38
CA GLY A 6 -1.68 15.11 -27.14
C GLY A 6 -0.76 13.98 -26.66
N ASN A 7 0.47 14.33 -26.27
CA ASN A 7 1.40 13.36 -25.69
C ASN A 7 1.01 13.06 -24.23
N THR A 8 0.36 11.92 -24.02
CA THR A 8 -0.15 11.47 -22.71
C THR A 8 0.80 10.52 -21.98
N ALA A 9 1.95 10.17 -22.56
CA ALA A 9 2.86 9.15 -22.02
C ALA A 9 3.30 9.46 -20.58
N LEU A 10 3.61 10.73 -20.28
CA LEU A 10 4.02 11.17 -18.95
C LEU A 10 2.89 11.01 -17.91
N ALA A 11 1.63 11.22 -18.30
CA ALA A 11 0.50 11.08 -17.39
C ALA A 11 0.29 9.61 -16.96
N TYR A 12 0.49 8.67 -17.89
CA TYR A 12 0.40 7.23 -17.62
C TYR A 12 1.66 6.63 -17.01
N ALA A 13 2.78 7.37 -16.97
CA ALA A 13 4.00 6.92 -16.34
C ALA A 13 3.74 6.55 -14.86
N ARG A 14 4.29 5.41 -14.44
CA ARG A 14 4.14 4.93 -13.06
C ARG A 14 5.28 5.46 -12.22
N VAL A 15 4.93 6.14 -11.15
CA VAL A 15 5.89 6.73 -10.20
C VAL A 15 6.03 5.80 -8.99
N TRP A 16 7.17 5.88 -8.31
CA TRP A 16 7.40 5.22 -7.02
C TRP A 16 7.20 6.21 -5.88
N HIS A 17 6.24 5.91 -5.02
CA HIS A 17 5.96 6.68 -3.80
C HIS A 17 6.52 5.94 -2.58
N HIS A 18 7.18 6.67 -1.69
CA HIS A 18 7.63 6.14 -0.40
C HIS A 18 6.77 6.65 0.75
N VAL A 19 6.45 5.76 1.68
CA VAL A 19 5.63 6.03 2.86
C VAL A 19 6.25 5.37 4.09
N ASP A 20 6.54 6.17 5.11
CA ASP A 20 6.89 5.66 6.43
C ASP A 20 5.61 5.29 7.22
N ALA A 21 5.53 4.04 7.69
CA ALA A 21 4.41 3.53 8.48
C ALA A 21 4.50 3.90 9.98
N SER A 22 5.64 4.42 10.45
CA SER A 22 5.84 4.79 11.85
C SER A 22 4.78 5.76 12.33
N GLU A 23 4.20 5.49 13.51
CA GLU A 23 3.19 6.35 14.15
C GLU A 23 1.87 6.55 13.36
N ARG A 24 1.73 5.94 12.18
CA ARG A 24 0.52 6.04 11.34
C ARG A 24 -0.53 5.01 11.75
N VAL A 25 -1.80 5.37 11.62
CA VAL A 25 -2.92 4.45 11.89
C VAL A 25 -3.17 3.55 10.68
N LEU A 26 -3.14 2.22 10.88
CA LEU A 26 -3.25 1.19 9.86
C LEU A 26 -4.36 1.44 8.83
N GLY A 27 -5.59 1.71 9.29
CA GLY A 27 -6.74 1.89 8.39
C GLY A 27 -6.61 3.09 7.46
N LYS A 28 -6.24 4.26 8.03
CA LYS A 28 -6.06 5.50 7.27
C LYS A 28 -4.89 5.40 6.29
N LEU A 29 -3.82 4.72 6.69
CA LEU A 29 -2.68 4.45 5.84
C LEU A 29 -3.09 3.56 4.66
N ALA A 30 -3.77 2.44 4.93
CA ALA A 30 -4.20 1.50 3.91
C ALA A 30 -5.16 2.12 2.88
N GLU A 31 -6.08 2.98 3.33
CA GLU A 31 -6.99 3.72 2.46
C GLU A 31 -6.22 4.59 1.45
N ARG A 32 -5.29 5.41 1.94
CA ARG A 32 -4.47 6.30 1.10
C ARG A 32 -3.62 5.50 0.12
N ILE A 33 -2.99 4.42 0.58
CA ILE A 33 -2.22 3.53 -0.29
C ILE A 33 -3.11 2.94 -1.40
N ALA A 34 -4.32 2.49 -1.06
CA ALA A 34 -5.24 1.92 -2.05
C ALA A 34 -5.64 2.93 -3.13
N ILE A 35 -5.86 4.20 -2.77
CA ILE A 35 -6.14 5.29 -3.72
C ILE A 35 -4.98 5.45 -4.72
N VAL A 36 -3.74 5.44 -4.23
CA VAL A 36 -2.53 5.58 -5.07
C VAL A 36 -2.34 4.38 -5.99
N LEU A 37 -2.52 3.15 -5.46
CA LEU A 37 -2.42 1.92 -6.25
C LEU A 37 -3.50 1.82 -7.34
N MET A 38 -4.69 2.36 -7.09
CA MET A 38 -5.75 2.47 -8.09
C MET A 38 -5.50 3.56 -9.13
N GLY A 39 -4.68 4.57 -8.81
CA GLY A 39 -4.44 5.72 -9.68
C GLY A 39 -5.47 6.85 -9.55
N LYS A 40 -6.36 6.78 -8.54
CA LYS A 40 -7.44 7.77 -8.33
C LYS A 40 -6.93 9.18 -8.00
N HIS A 41 -5.65 9.31 -7.64
CA HIS A 41 -4.99 10.61 -7.46
C HIS A 41 -4.61 11.29 -8.77
N LYS A 42 -4.62 10.57 -9.90
CA LYS A 42 -4.35 11.13 -11.22
C LYS A 42 -5.65 11.55 -11.90
N PRO A 43 -5.72 12.72 -12.55
CA PRO A 43 -6.92 13.18 -13.24
C PRO A 43 -7.28 12.33 -14.48
N ILE A 44 -6.33 11.53 -14.98
CA ILE A 44 -6.51 10.58 -16.09
C ILE A 44 -7.12 9.24 -15.65
N TYR A 45 -7.56 9.11 -14.40
CA TYR A 45 -8.10 7.87 -13.88
C TYR A 45 -9.32 7.40 -14.68
N ASP A 46 -9.24 6.16 -15.15
CA ASP A 46 -10.34 5.46 -15.78
C ASP A 46 -10.55 4.10 -15.07
N PRO A 47 -11.79 3.73 -14.68
CA PRO A 47 -12.05 2.47 -13.98
C PRO A 47 -11.68 1.20 -14.76
N ALA A 48 -11.69 1.23 -16.10
CA ALA A 48 -11.33 0.12 -16.97
C ALA A 48 -9.80 0.01 -17.17
N ALA A 49 -9.06 1.10 -17.00
CA ALA A 49 -7.61 1.13 -17.15
C ALA A 49 -6.85 1.05 -15.81
N ASP A 50 -5.62 0.56 -15.86
CA ASP A 50 -4.76 0.41 -14.68
C ASP A 50 -3.58 1.39 -14.69
N CYS A 51 -3.84 2.62 -14.25
CA CYS A 51 -2.91 3.76 -14.31
C CYS A 51 -2.25 4.12 -12.96
N GLY A 52 -2.43 3.28 -11.94
CA GLY A 52 -1.90 3.54 -10.60
C GLY A 52 -0.38 3.37 -10.49
N ASP A 53 0.14 3.88 -9.38
CA ASP A 53 1.56 3.99 -9.11
C ASP A 53 2.09 2.84 -8.23
N TYR A 54 3.42 2.81 -8.03
CA TYR A 54 4.08 1.93 -7.06
C TYR A 54 4.13 2.59 -5.69
N VAL A 55 4.01 1.78 -4.65
CA VAL A 55 4.09 2.27 -3.26
C VAL A 55 5.05 1.37 -2.49
N VAL A 56 6.05 2.00 -1.86
CA VAL A 56 7.00 1.39 -0.95
C VAL A 56 6.69 1.87 0.45
N VAL A 57 6.44 0.93 1.36
CA VAL A 57 6.17 1.19 2.76
C VAL A 57 7.34 0.70 3.61
N THR A 58 7.88 1.54 4.49
CA THR A 58 8.89 1.15 5.48
C THR A 58 8.37 1.20 6.91
N ASN A 59 9.13 0.62 7.84
CA ASN A 59 8.83 0.59 9.28
C ASN A 59 7.45 -0.01 9.61
N ALA A 60 7.05 -1.06 8.90
CA ALA A 60 5.75 -1.70 9.10
C ALA A 60 5.56 -2.25 10.53
N ARG A 61 6.64 -2.52 11.28
CA ARG A 61 6.58 -2.93 12.70
C ARG A 61 6.00 -1.84 13.62
N ASN A 62 6.14 -0.57 13.25
CA ASN A 62 5.76 0.58 14.06
C ASN A 62 4.36 1.12 13.73
N ILE A 63 3.58 0.36 12.95
CA ILE A 63 2.22 0.75 12.58
C ILE A 63 1.29 0.73 13.81
N LYS A 64 0.44 1.75 13.93
CA LYS A 64 -0.51 1.86 15.04
C LYS A 64 -1.89 1.31 14.69
N VAL A 65 -2.49 0.65 15.67
CA VAL A 65 -3.91 0.29 15.67
C VAL A 65 -4.60 0.96 16.85
N THR A 66 -5.80 1.48 16.64
CA THR A 66 -6.55 2.23 17.65
C THR A 66 -7.36 1.32 18.58
N GLY A 67 -7.58 1.79 19.82
CA GLY A 67 -8.40 1.10 20.82
C GLY A 67 -7.80 -0.24 21.29
N LYS A 68 -8.66 -1.22 21.58
CA LYS A 68 -8.26 -2.56 22.06
C LYS A 68 -7.93 -3.55 20.94
N LYS A 69 -7.83 -3.07 19.69
CA LYS A 69 -7.62 -3.92 18.49
C LYS A 69 -6.31 -4.69 18.51
N SER A 70 -5.26 -4.15 19.13
CA SER A 70 -3.98 -4.85 19.26
C SER A 70 -4.09 -6.19 20.02
N GLN A 71 -5.12 -6.34 20.87
CA GLN A 71 -5.36 -7.55 21.66
C GLN A 71 -6.51 -8.40 21.10
N GLN A 72 -7.52 -7.76 20.50
CA GLN A 72 -8.75 -8.42 20.07
C GLN A 72 -8.75 -8.84 18.60
N LEU A 73 -7.91 -8.23 17.76
CA LEU A 73 -7.92 -8.51 16.33
C LEU A 73 -7.29 -9.89 16.06
N VAL A 74 -8.07 -10.73 15.38
CA VAL A 74 -7.68 -12.09 14.99
C VAL A 74 -7.81 -12.23 13.48
N TYR A 75 -6.73 -12.68 12.85
CA TYR A 75 -6.68 -13.00 11.43
C TYR A 75 -7.06 -14.45 11.21
N ARG A 76 -8.01 -14.69 10.31
CA ARG A 76 -8.58 -16.00 10.05
C ARG A 76 -8.30 -16.42 8.62
N HIS A 77 -7.91 -17.67 8.43
CA HIS A 77 -7.90 -18.32 7.12
C HIS A 77 -8.40 -19.75 7.25
N HIS A 78 -9.04 -20.25 6.20
CA HIS A 78 -9.60 -21.59 6.18
C HIS A 78 -8.97 -22.40 5.04
N THR A 79 -8.60 -23.64 5.30
CA THR A 79 -7.98 -24.52 4.30
C THR A 79 -8.97 -25.27 3.41
N MET A 80 -10.28 -25.06 3.61
CA MET A 80 -11.39 -25.71 2.92
C MET A 80 -11.66 -27.18 3.32
N PHE A 81 -10.96 -27.67 4.35
CA PHE A 81 -11.26 -28.96 4.99
C PHE A 81 -12.04 -28.76 6.30
N PRO A 82 -12.92 -29.70 6.72
CA PRO A 82 -13.56 -29.66 8.03
C PRO A 82 -12.52 -29.52 9.16
N GLY A 83 -12.71 -28.56 10.06
CA GLY A 83 -11.74 -28.24 11.13
C GLY A 83 -10.50 -27.46 10.66
N GLY A 84 -10.44 -27.04 9.39
CA GLY A 84 -9.31 -26.34 8.79
C GLY A 84 -9.22 -24.84 9.10
N LEU A 85 -9.93 -24.35 10.11
CA LEU A 85 -9.88 -22.94 10.53
C LEU A 85 -8.58 -22.66 11.27
N LYS A 86 -7.81 -21.69 10.77
CA LYS A 86 -6.58 -21.23 11.37
C LYS A 86 -6.71 -19.77 11.76
N GLU A 87 -6.47 -19.51 13.04
CA GLU A 87 -6.55 -18.18 13.64
C GLU A 87 -5.16 -17.73 14.10
N ILE A 88 -4.84 -16.46 13.84
CA ILE A 88 -3.58 -15.84 14.25
C ILE A 88 -3.91 -14.52 14.92
N GLN A 89 -3.48 -14.35 16.17
CA GLN A 89 -3.67 -13.09 16.88
C GLN A 89 -2.81 -11.99 16.27
N TYR A 90 -3.28 -10.74 16.33
CA TYR A 90 -2.55 -9.58 15.82
C TYR A 90 -1.12 -9.47 16.36
N LYS A 91 -0.92 -9.73 17.66
CA LYS A 91 0.41 -9.69 18.29
C LYS A 91 1.38 -10.70 17.65
N ASP A 92 0.89 -11.91 17.39
CA ASP A 92 1.70 -12.95 16.75
C ASP A 92 1.99 -12.64 15.29
N MET A 93 1.02 -12.09 14.57
CA MET A 93 1.21 -11.66 13.19
C MET A 93 2.22 -10.51 13.12
N MET A 94 2.12 -9.53 14.01
CA MET A 94 3.06 -8.39 14.07
C MET A 94 4.50 -8.85 14.31
N ARG A 95 4.67 -9.87 15.17
CA ARG A 95 5.99 -10.45 15.46
C ARG A 95 6.56 -11.24 14.28
N ARG A 96 5.72 -12.06 13.61
CA ARG A 96 6.18 -12.98 12.56
C ARG A 96 6.27 -12.33 11.18
N LYS A 97 5.24 -11.57 10.80
CA LYS A 97 5.03 -11.00 9.45
C LYS A 97 4.28 -9.67 9.54
N PRO A 98 4.93 -8.59 10.00
CA PRO A 98 4.31 -7.27 10.10
C PRO A 98 3.88 -6.70 8.75
N ASP A 99 4.54 -7.11 7.66
CA ASP A 99 4.22 -6.73 6.29
C ASP A 99 2.83 -7.21 5.86
N GLU A 100 2.42 -8.42 6.27
CA GLU A 100 1.12 -8.99 5.92
C GLU A 100 -0.05 -8.20 6.50
N ILE A 101 0.13 -7.56 7.65
CA ILE A 101 -0.90 -6.73 8.29
C ILE A 101 -1.33 -5.59 7.36
N ILE A 102 -0.35 -4.86 6.82
CA ILE A 102 -0.60 -3.75 5.90
C ILE A 102 -1.09 -4.31 4.56
N ARG A 103 -0.47 -5.39 4.07
CA ARG A 103 -0.84 -6.03 2.81
C ARG A 103 -2.32 -6.44 2.81
N GLN A 104 -2.80 -7.10 3.85
CA GLN A 104 -4.19 -7.52 3.99
C GLN A 104 -5.15 -6.35 4.12
N ALA A 105 -4.79 -5.31 4.89
CA ALA A 105 -5.59 -4.10 5.00
C ALA A 105 -5.80 -3.43 3.64
N VAL A 106 -4.73 -3.24 2.87
CA VAL A 106 -4.81 -2.66 1.51
C VAL A 106 -5.57 -3.59 0.56
N SER A 107 -5.33 -4.90 0.66
CA SER A 107 -6.04 -5.93 -0.13
C SER A 107 -7.56 -5.89 0.06
N GLY A 108 -8.01 -5.54 1.27
CA GLY A 108 -9.41 -5.32 1.63
C GLY A 108 -10.01 -4.09 0.95
N MET A 109 -9.23 -3.01 0.82
CA MET A 109 -9.66 -1.73 0.24
C MET A 109 -9.70 -1.73 -1.30
N LEU A 110 -9.00 -2.68 -1.96
CA LEU A 110 -9.00 -2.78 -3.42
C LEU A 110 -10.27 -3.47 -3.96
N PRO A 111 -10.83 -2.98 -5.10
CA PRO A 111 -11.97 -3.61 -5.77
C PRO A 111 -11.69 -5.08 -6.11
N LYS A 112 -12.68 -5.96 -5.96
CA LYS A 112 -12.55 -7.39 -6.25
C LYS A 112 -12.70 -7.65 -7.75
N ASN A 113 -11.62 -7.47 -8.49
CA ASN A 113 -11.55 -7.72 -9.95
C ASN A 113 -10.17 -8.27 -10.36
N LYS A 114 -9.99 -8.55 -11.66
CA LYS A 114 -8.72 -9.07 -12.21
C LYS A 114 -7.53 -8.10 -12.06
N LEU A 115 -7.79 -6.80 -11.89
CA LEU A 115 -6.74 -5.79 -11.68
C LEU A 115 -6.21 -5.77 -10.23
N ARG A 116 -6.94 -6.39 -9.29
CA ARG A 116 -6.59 -6.37 -7.87
C ARG A 116 -5.21 -6.95 -7.61
N GLU A 117 -4.90 -8.11 -8.16
CA GLU A 117 -3.62 -8.80 -7.95
C GLU A 117 -2.46 -7.93 -8.47
N ARG A 118 -2.57 -7.43 -9.71
CA ARG A 118 -1.59 -6.52 -10.32
C ARG A 118 -1.39 -5.21 -9.55
N ARG A 119 -2.45 -4.68 -8.94
CA ARG A 119 -2.38 -3.50 -8.06
C ARG A 119 -1.64 -3.82 -6.77
N LEU A 120 -1.88 -5.00 -6.22
CA LEU A 120 -1.29 -5.44 -4.96
C LEU A 120 0.19 -5.79 -5.10
N GLU A 121 0.61 -6.35 -6.23
CA GLU A 121 2.02 -6.61 -6.56
C GLU A 121 2.89 -5.34 -6.61
N ARG A 122 2.27 -4.18 -6.87
CA ARG A 122 2.95 -2.88 -6.87
C ARG A 122 3.19 -2.31 -5.48
N LEU A 123 2.58 -2.90 -4.46
CA LEU A 123 2.81 -2.56 -3.06
C LEU A 123 4.00 -3.36 -2.53
N ARG A 124 5.09 -2.66 -2.18
CA ARG A 124 6.26 -3.23 -1.51
C ARG A 124 6.26 -2.77 -0.07
N ILE A 125 6.45 -3.70 0.86
CA ILE A 125 6.37 -3.43 2.30
C ILE A 125 7.60 -4.03 2.96
N PHE A 126 8.27 -3.22 3.75
CA PHE A 126 9.44 -3.59 4.52
C PHE A 126 9.14 -3.43 6.01
N ALA A 127 9.59 -4.40 6.79
CA ALA A 127 9.37 -4.41 8.24
C ALA A 127 10.12 -3.26 8.93
N ASP A 128 11.33 -2.98 8.42
CA ASP A 128 12.29 -2.03 8.95
C ASP A 128 12.53 -0.91 7.90
N ASP A 129 13.53 -0.05 8.10
CA ASP A 129 13.80 1.09 7.21
C ASP A 129 14.62 0.72 5.96
N ASP A 130 15.05 -0.54 5.84
CA ASP A 130 15.79 -1.01 4.68
C ASP A 130 14.86 -1.25 3.48
N MET A 131 15.00 -0.40 2.46
CA MET A 131 14.24 -0.42 1.21
C MET A 131 14.93 -1.24 0.11
N GLY A 132 16.13 -1.78 0.36
CA GLY A 132 16.93 -2.51 -0.60
C GLY A 132 17.10 -1.75 -1.93
N VAL A 133 16.93 -2.46 -3.05
CA VAL A 133 17.13 -1.94 -4.41
C VAL A 133 16.14 -0.83 -4.78
N PHE A 134 15.01 -0.71 -4.07
CA PHE A 134 13.97 0.25 -4.43
C PHE A 134 14.33 1.69 -4.06
N GLN A 135 15.29 1.90 -3.15
CA GLN A 135 15.69 3.23 -2.67
C GLN A 135 16.10 4.18 -3.81
N GLN A 136 16.75 3.64 -4.86
CA GLN A 136 17.25 4.41 -6.00
C GLN A 136 16.13 4.90 -6.94
N ASN A 137 14.97 4.26 -6.90
CA ASN A 137 13.87 4.51 -7.84
C ASN A 137 12.78 5.44 -7.28
N ILE A 138 12.87 5.84 -6.01
CA ILE A 138 11.85 6.64 -5.32
C ILE A 138 11.89 8.07 -5.86
N LEU A 139 10.83 8.48 -6.57
CA LEU A 139 10.71 9.84 -7.11
C LEU A 139 10.15 10.83 -6.07
N LYS A 140 9.30 10.35 -5.15
CA LYS A 140 8.56 11.20 -4.21
C LYS A 140 8.53 10.57 -2.82
N ARG A 141 9.18 11.23 -1.84
CA ARG A 141 8.98 10.95 -0.40
C ARG A 141 7.72 11.68 0.05
N TRP A 142 6.79 10.98 0.70
CA TRP A 142 5.56 11.60 1.21
C TRP A 142 5.81 12.29 2.56
N GLU A 143 6.66 13.32 2.56
CA GLU A 143 6.84 14.24 3.68
C GLU A 143 5.94 15.47 3.42
N ASP A 144 4.67 15.38 3.84
CA ASP A 144 3.75 16.50 4.08
C ASP A 144 3.64 17.65 3.04
N GLY A 145 3.81 17.36 1.74
CA GLY A 145 3.45 18.29 0.66
C GLY A 145 4.47 19.39 0.35
N THR A 146 5.68 19.32 0.91
CA THR A 146 6.82 20.10 0.41
C THR A 146 7.79 19.15 -0.29
N LEU A 147 8.18 19.50 -1.52
CA LEU A 147 9.28 18.79 -2.19
C LEU A 147 10.54 19.07 -1.38
N PRO A 148 11.35 18.06 -0.99
CA PRO A 148 12.67 18.36 -0.45
C PRO A 148 13.44 19.17 -1.50
N ALA A 149 14.14 20.20 -1.05
CA ALA A 149 15.02 20.98 -1.92
C ALA A 149 15.98 20.00 -2.62
N ARG A 150 16.08 20.10 -3.95
CA ARG A 150 17.07 19.36 -4.71
C ARG A 150 18.44 19.79 -4.19
N THR A 151 19.09 18.99 -3.35
CA THR A 151 20.53 19.09 -3.13
C THR A 151 21.22 18.64 -4.41
N ASN A 152 22.10 19.52 -4.91
CA ASN A 152 22.86 19.39 -6.16
C ASN A 152 23.55 18.04 -6.31
#